data_AF-A0A2H0YPA8-F1
#
_entry.id   AF-A0A2H0YPA8-F1
#
_cell.length_a   1.000
_cell.length_b   1.000
_cell.length_c   1.000
_cell.angle_alpha   90.00
_cell.angle_beta   90.00
_cell.angle_gamma   90.00
#
_symmetry.space_group_name_H-M   'P 1'
#
loop_
_entity.id
_entity.type
_entity.pdbx_description
1 polymer ?
#
loop_
_entity_poly.entity_id
_entity_poly.type
_entity_poly.pdbx_seq_one_letter_code
_entity_poly.pdbx_strand_id
1 'polypeptide(L)'
;MLSKFKKNRKAGSWKNVFFSILLSTGILLVIIFLFFTNWKINQRRTILTARIAALKEEIAVLVQKNEELEKKKSQIESEEYLEKVARDQLGLKKPGEEVVVVAKEEEKEEEITEEKKGLWDWLKSIWRRD
;
A
#
# COMPACT_ATOMS: atom_id res chain seq x y z
N MET A 1 30.15 87.14 -30.44
CA MET A 1 29.74 86.00 -31.28
C MET A 1 29.06 84.96 -30.39
N LEU A 2 27.79 84.63 -30.63
CA LEU A 2 27.07 83.60 -29.86
C LEU A 2 26.91 82.35 -30.74
N SER A 3 27.59 81.27 -30.38
CA SER A 3 27.51 79.98 -31.08
C SER A 3 26.18 79.28 -30.75
N LYS A 4 25.36 79.05 -31.78
CA LYS A 4 24.10 78.32 -31.65
C LYS A 4 24.37 76.81 -31.55
N PHE A 5 24.27 76.26 -30.34
CA PHE A 5 24.22 74.80 -30.16
C PHE A 5 22.84 74.26 -30.58
N LYS A 6 22.80 73.55 -31.72
CA LYS A 6 21.60 72.86 -32.22
C LYS A 6 21.38 71.57 -31.44
N LYS A 7 20.43 71.58 -30.50
CA LYS A 7 20.00 70.40 -29.74
C LYS A 7 18.99 69.59 -30.56
N ASN A 8 19.43 68.49 -31.17
CA ASN A 8 18.57 67.53 -31.86
C ASN A 8 17.70 66.77 -30.84
N ARG A 9 16.49 67.27 -30.55
CA ARG A 9 15.50 66.50 -29.81
C ARG A 9 14.80 65.55 -30.78
N LYS A 10 15.09 64.25 -30.70
CA LYS A 10 14.32 63.20 -31.40
C LYS A 10 12.90 63.16 -30.81
N ALA A 11 12.01 63.98 -31.37
CA ALA A 11 10.63 64.17 -30.88
C ALA A 11 9.66 63.00 -31.22
N GLY A 12 10.15 61.90 -31.82
CA GLY A 12 9.33 60.77 -32.25
C GLY A 12 9.44 59.50 -31.40
N SER A 13 10.39 59.41 -30.48
CA SER A 13 10.76 58.11 -29.89
C SER A 13 9.90 57.69 -28.69
N TRP A 14 9.21 58.62 -28.01
CA TRP A 14 8.50 58.28 -26.79
C TRP A 14 7.21 57.49 -27.02
N LYS A 15 6.52 57.73 -28.15
CA LYS A 15 5.35 56.93 -28.56
C LYS A 15 5.74 55.48 -28.80
N ASN A 16 6.87 55.23 -29.48
CA ASN A 16 7.32 53.87 -29.75
C ASN A 16 7.73 53.13 -28.47
N VAL A 17 8.37 53.82 -27.52
CA VAL A 17 8.70 53.27 -26.20
C VAL A 17 7.43 52.95 -25.40
N PHE A 18 6.43 53.82 -25.45
CA PHE A 18 5.14 53.57 -24.81
C PHE A 18 4.41 52.37 -25.42
N PHE A 19 4.34 52.28 -26.75
CA PHE A 19 3.76 51.13 -27.46
C PHE A 19 4.53 49.83 -27.19
N SER A 20 5.88 49.86 -27.12
CA SER A 20 6.66 48.67 -26.79
C SER A 20 6.46 48.20 -25.36
N ILE A 21 6.31 49.12 -24.40
CA ILE A 21 6.00 48.80 -23.01
C ILE A 21 4.60 48.20 -22.90
N LEU A 22 3.62 48.77 -23.60
CA LEU A 22 2.24 48.28 -23.60
C LEU A 22 2.15 46.87 -24.23
N LEU A 23 2.86 46.64 -25.33
CA LEU A 23 2.94 45.33 -25.98
C LEU A 23 3.65 44.30 -25.09
N SER A 24 4.77 44.68 -24.49
CA SER A 24 5.51 43.83 -23.55
C SER A 24 4.67 43.46 -22.33
N THR A 25 3.91 44.41 -21.78
CA THR A 25 3.00 44.17 -20.65
C THR A 25 1.87 43.22 -21.03
N GLY A 26 1.28 43.38 -22.22
CA GLY A 26 0.27 42.45 -22.75
C GLY A 26 0.80 41.02 -22.88
N ILE A 27 2.00 40.86 -23.43
CA ILE A 27 2.67 39.55 -23.54
C ILE A 27 2.90 38.94 -22.15
N LEU A 28 3.33 39.75 -21.18
CA LEU A 28 3.60 39.30 -19.81
C LEU A 28 2.32 38.83 -19.10
N LEU A 29 1.19 39.52 -19.33
CA LEU A 29 -0.12 39.10 -18.83
C LEU A 29 -0.57 37.76 -19.44
N VAL A 30 -0.34 37.54 -20.74
CA VAL A 30 -0.65 36.26 -21.40
C VAL A 30 0.20 35.13 -20.81
N ILE A 31 1.49 35.36 -20.56
CA ILE A 31 2.37 34.38 -19.93
C ILE A 31 1.89 34.03 -18.52
N ILE A 32 1.53 35.03 -17.70
CA ILE A 32 0.99 34.80 -16.36
C ILE A 32 -0.31 33.98 -16.42
N PHE A 33 -1.22 34.32 -17.35
CA PHE A 33 -2.47 33.60 -17.54
C PHE A 33 -2.25 32.14 -17.94
N LEU A 34 -1.31 31.87 -18.87
CA LEU A 34 -0.93 30.51 -19.25
C LEU A 34 -0.29 29.74 -18.10
N PHE A 35 0.51 30.39 -17.26
CA PHE A 35 1.12 29.77 -16.09
C PHE A 35 0.06 29.38 -15.06
N PHE A 36 -0.91 30.26 -14.80
CA PHE A 36 -1.99 30.02 -13.85
C PHE A 36 -2.92 28.87 -14.28
N THR A 37 -3.24 28.80 -15.57
CA THR A 37 -4.07 27.71 -16.13
C THR A 37 -3.33 26.37 -16.09
N ASN A 38 -2.04 26.34 -16.43
CA ASN A 38 -1.20 25.14 -16.32
C ASN A 38 -1.07 24.65 -14.88
N TRP A 39 -0.88 25.56 -13.92
CA TRP A 39 -0.79 25.22 -12.50
C TRP A 39 -2.06 24.50 -12.01
N LYS A 40 -3.24 25.02 -12.36
CA LYS A 40 -4.53 24.43 -11.99
C LYS A 40 -4.75 23.05 -12.62
N ILE A 41 -4.28 22.85 -13.85
CA ILE A 41 -4.35 21.57 -14.56
C ILE A 41 -3.41 20.54 -13.93
N ASN A 42 -2.20 20.94 -13.53
CA ASN A 42 -1.23 20.03 -12.96
C ASN A 42 -1.71 19.44 -11.62
N GLN A 43 -2.37 20.24 -10.78
CA GLN A 43 -2.98 19.78 -9.53
C GLN A 43 -4.09 18.74 -9.75
N ARG A 44 -4.85 18.84 -10.84
CA ARG A 44 -5.87 17.83 -11.17
C ARG A 44 -5.25 16.53 -11.67
N ARG A 45 -4.12 16.61 -12.38
CA ARG A 45 -3.40 15.44 -12.89
C ARG A 45 -2.80 14.59 -11.77
N THR A 46 -2.27 15.19 -10.71
CA THR A 46 -1.72 14.43 -9.57
C THR A 46 -2.80 13.62 -8.84
N ILE A 47 -3.98 14.21 -8.61
CA ILE A 47 -5.10 13.50 -7.98
C ILE A 47 -5.62 12.37 -8.86
N LEU A 48 -5.75 12.61 -10.16
CA LEU A 48 -6.24 11.59 -11.11
C LEU A 48 -5.23 10.44 -11.25
N THR A 49 -3.94 10.72 -11.31
CA THR A 49 -2.89 9.68 -11.38
C THR A 49 -2.84 8.84 -10.11
N ALA A 50 -2.98 9.44 -8.93
CA ALA A 50 -3.10 8.71 -7.68
C ALA A 50 -4.34 7.80 -7.64
N ARG A 51 -5.50 8.29 -8.10
CA ARG A 51 -6.72 7.46 -8.23
C ARG A 51 -6.54 6.30 -9.20
N ILE A 52 -5.89 6.53 -10.35
CA ILE A 52 -5.59 5.47 -11.31
C ILE A 52 -4.67 4.43 -10.68
N ALA A 53 -3.66 4.84 -9.92
CA ALA A 53 -2.76 3.91 -9.24
C ALA A 53 -3.51 3.05 -8.21
N ALA A 54 -4.34 3.67 -7.36
CA ALA A 54 -5.15 2.96 -6.37
C ALA A 54 -6.13 1.96 -7.01
N LEU A 55 -6.83 2.37 -8.08
CA LEU A 55 -7.75 1.49 -8.80
C LEU A 55 -7.01 0.32 -9.47
N LYS A 56 -5.80 0.53 -9.99
CA LYS A 56 -4.98 -0.55 -10.55
C LYS A 56 -4.54 -1.55 -9.48
N GLU A 57 -4.18 -1.08 -8.30
CA GLU A 57 -3.83 -1.93 -7.17
C GLU A 57 -5.04 -2.75 -6.71
N GLU A 58 -6.22 -2.13 -6.62
CA GLU A 58 -7.47 -2.82 -6.28
C GLU A 58 -7.81 -3.91 -7.30
N ILE A 59 -7.67 -3.63 -8.61
CA ILE A 59 -7.83 -4.62 -9.66
C ILE A 59 -6.83 -5.78 -9.48
N ALA A 60 -5.57 -5.49 -9.20
CA ALA A 60 -4.56 -6.54 -9.01
C ALA A 60 -4.90 -7.46 -7.82
N VAL A 61 -5.36 -6.88 -6.70
CA VAL A 61 -5.81 -7.65 -5.52
C VAL A 61 -7.04 -8.50 -5.86
N LEU A 62 -8.01 -7.95 -6.59
CA LEU A 62 -9.21 -8.69 -6.98
C LEU A 62 -8.90 -9.83 -7.94
N VAL A 63 -7.97 -9.63 -8.89
CA VAL A 63 -7.50 -10.69 -9.80
C VAL A 63 -6.85 -11.82 -9.01
N GLN A 64 -5.94 -11.51 -8.09
CA GLN A 64 -5.31 -12.53 -7.24
C GLN A 64 -6.33 -13.31 -6.40
N LYS A 65 -7.30 -12.61 -5.81
CA LYS A 65 -8.39 -13.26 -5.06
C LYS A 65 -9.22 -14.16 -5.95
N ASN A 66 -9.51 -13.74 -7.18
CA ASN A 66 -10.27 -14.55 -8.11
C ASN A 66 -9.50 -15.83 -8.50
N GLU A 67 -8.21 -15.71 -8.82
CA GLU A 67 -7.35 -16.87 -9.09
C GLU A 67 -7.26 -17.83 -7.90
N GLU A 68 -7.17 -17.31 -6.66
CA GLU A 68 -7.18 -18.13 -5.46
C GLU A 68 -8.51 -18.88 -5.27
N LEU A 69 -9.63 -18.19 -5.51
CA LEU A 69 -10.96 -18.80 -5.45
C LEU A 69 -11.17 -19.85 -6.53
N GLU A 70 -10.69 -19.62 -7.75
CA GLU A 70 -10.74 -20.61 -8.83
C GLU A 70 -9.92 -21.86 -8.48
N LYS A 71 -8.73 -21.69 -7.89
CA LYS A 71 -7.92 -22.82 -7.41
C LYS A 71 -8.61 -23.59 -6.29
N LYS A 72 -9.25 -22.90 -5.34
CA LYS A 72 -10.02 -23.57 -4.28
C LYS A 72 -11.22 -24.31 -4.85
N LYS A 73 -11.90 -23.72 -5.82
CA LYS A 73 -13.03 -24.36 -6.51
C LYS A 73 -12.60 -25.65 -7.21
N SER A 74 -11.51 -25.61 -7.98
CA SER A 74 -11.00 -26.80 -8.66
C SER A 74 -10.51 -27.87 -7.69
N GLN A 75 -9.92 -27.47 -6.55
CA GLN A 75 -9.58 -28.41 -5.48
C GLN A 75 -10.81 -29.08 -4.87
N ILE A 76 -11.88 -28.33 -4.59
CA ILE A 76 -13.13 -28.87 -4.04
C ILE A 76 -13.83 -29.80 -5.03
N GLU A 77 -13.75 -29.51 -6.32
CA GLU A 77 -14.32 -30.35 -7.39
C GLU A 77 -13.50 -31.63 -7.65
N SER A 78 -12.29 -31.75 -7.09
CA SER A 78 -11.47 -32.95 -7.25
C SER A 78 -12.02 -34.14 -6.46
N GLU A 79 -11.89 -35.35 -7.02
CA GLU A 79 -12.29 -36.59 -6.35
C GLU A 79 -11.56 -36.79 -5.00
N GLU A 80 -10.32 -36.32 -4.90
CA GLU A 80 -9.51 -36.41 -3.68
C GLU A 80 -10.13 -35.61 -2.53
N TYR A 81 -10.63 -34.40 -2.80
CA TYR A 81 -11.34 -33.61 -1.78
C TYR A 81 -12.66 -34.25 -1.39
N LEU A 82 -13.40 -34.80 -2.35
CA LEU A 82 -14.68 -35.47 -2.11
C LEU A 82 -14.48 -36.74 -1.26
N GLU A 83 -13.44 -37.51 -1.55
CA GLU A 83 -13.01 -38.66 -0.75
C GLU A 83 -12.56 -38.25 0.64
N LYS A 84 -11.80 -37.16 0.77
CA LYS A 84 -11.37 -36.63 2.06
C LYS A 84 -12.56 -36.21 2.92
N VAL A 85 -13.52 -35.48 2.35
CA VAL A 85 -14.76 -35.11 3.06
C VAL A 85 -15.57 -36.35 3.44
N ALA A 86 -15.64 -37.35 2.55
CA ALA A 86 -16.32 -38.61 2.84
C ALA A 86 -15.68 -39.36 4.02
N ARG A 87 -14.35 -39.42 4.09
CA ARG A 87 -13.61 -40.04 5.20
C ARG A 87 -13.71 -39.22 6.49
N ASP A 88 -13.40 -37.92 6.42
CA ASP A 88 -13.23 -37.05 7.59
C ASP A 88 -14.57 -36.63 8.21
N GLN A 89 -15.56 -36.26 7.39
CA GLN A 89 -16.83 -35.71 7.87
C GLN A 89 -17.95 -36.76 7.92
N LEU A 90 -17.98 -37.69 6.97
CA LEU A 90 -19.04 -38.69 6.87
C LEU A 90 -18.63 -40.06 7.42
N GLY A 91 -17.35 -40.26 7.76
CA GLY A 91 -16.83 -41.55 8.23
C GLY A 91 -16.97 -42.69 7.22
N LEU A 92 -17.14 -42.35 5.94
CA LEU A 92 -17.34 -43.30 4.85
C LEU A 92 -15.99 -43.85 4.39
N LYS A 93 -15.98 -45.13 4.03
CA LYS A 93 -14.80 -45.84 3.53
C LYS A 93 -15.11 -46.55 2.22
N LYS A 94 -14.09 -46.79 1.39
CA LYS A 94 -14.28 -47.56 0.17
C LYS A 94 -14.50 -49.05 0.49
N PRO A 95 -15.25 -49.79 -0.35
CA PRO A 95 -15.40 -51.23 -0.18
C PRO A 95 -14.02 -51.91 -0.25
N GLY A 96 -13.60 -52.56 0.83
CA GLY A 96 -12.29 -53.21 0.96
C GLY A 96 -11.30 -52.53 1.93
N GLU A 97 -11.64 -51.38 2.52
CA GLU A 97 -10.78 -50.73 3.54
C GLU A 97 -11.09 -51.18 4.98
N GLU A 98 -10.06 -51.40 5.79
CA GLU A 98 -10.14 -51.67 7.23
C GLU A 98 -9.87 -50.40 8.05
N VAL A 99 -10.68 -50.17 9.10
CA VAL A 99 -10.55 -48.99 9.98
C VAL A 99 -9.74 -49.40 11.20
N VAL A 100 -8.59 -48.77 11.40
CA VAL A 100 -7.75 -48.97 12.59
C VAL A 100 -7.98 -47.82 13.55
N VAL A 101 -8.58 -48.11 14.71
CA VAL A 101 -8.72 -47.13 15.80
C VAL A 101 -7.49 -47.26 16.69
N VAL A 102 -6.61 -46.26 16.65
CA VAL A 102 -5.48 -46.17 17.57
C VAL A 102 -6.02 -45.67 18.90
N ALA A 103 -6.19 -46.58 19.86
CA ALA A 103 -6.40 -46.18 21.25
C ALA A 103 -5.13 -45.46 21.70
N LYS A 104 -5.24 -44.16 22.00
CA LYS A 104 -4.16 -43.43 22.65
C LYS A 104 -4.02 -44.06 24.03
N GLU A 105 -2.97 -44.86 24.23
CA GLU A 105 -2.60 -45.31 25.56
C GLU A 105 -2.48 -44.04 26.40
N GLU A 106 -3.27 -43.97 27.48
CA GLU A 106 -3.11 -42.95 28.49
C GLU A 106 -1.63 -42.99 28.90
N GLU A 107 -0.90 -41.93 28.56
CA GLU A 107 0.44 -41.70 29.06
C GLU A 107 0.33 -41.84 30.58
N LYS A 108 0.78 -42.97 31.11
CA LYS A 108 1.02 -43.10 32.55
C LYS A 108 1.99 -41.97 32.84
N GLU A 109 1.50 -40.98 33.60
CA GLU A 109 2.32 -39.96 34.20
C GLU A 109 3.43 -40.66 34.96
N GLU A 110 4.60 -40.78 34.33
CA GLU A 110 5.83 -41.06 35.06
C GLU A 110 6.05 -39.83 35.94
N GLU A 111 5.86 -40.06 37.24
CA GLU A 111 6.21 -39.15 38.32
C GLU A 111 7.71 -38.81 38.23
N ILE A 112 8.04 -37.83 37.38
CA ILE A 112 9.32 -37.15 37.47
C ILE A 112 9.23 -36.25 38.69
N THR A 113 9.67 -36.76 39.84
CA THR A 113 9.98 -35.98 41.03
C THR A 113 11.23 -35.11 40.78
N GLU A 114 11.11 -34.15 39.86
CA GLU A 114 12.03 -33.02 39.85
C GLU A 114 11.56 -32.02 40.91
N GLU A 115 12.32 -31.96 42.01
CA GLU A 115 12.28 -30.90 42.99
C GLU A 115 12.41 -29.54 42.29
N LYS A 116 11.29 -28.93 41.91
CA LYS A 116 11.25 -27.50 41.63
C LYS A 116 11.40 -26.79 42.96
N LYS A 117 12.65 -26.56 43.36
CA LYS A 117 13.02 -25.55 44.37
C LYS A 117 12.55 -24.21 43.85
N GLY A 118 11.28 -23.93 44.13
CA GLY A 118 10.58 -22.74 43.72
C GLY A 118 11.22 -21.53 44.38
N LEU A 119 11.01 -20.38 43.77
CA LEU A 119 11.47 -19.06 44.24
C LEU A 119 11.20 -18.80 45.73
N TRP A 120 10.22 -19.48 46.32
CA TRP A 120 9.91 -19.48 47.74
C TRP A 120 10.98 -20.14 48.63
N ASP A 121 11.65 -21.20 48.19
CA ASP A 121 12.77 -21.80 48.92
C ASP A 121 14.02 -20.91 48.85
N TRP A 122 14.22 -20.22 47.73
CA TRP A 122 15.25 -19.18 47.63
C TRP A 122 14.96 -18.00 48.56
N LEU A 123 13.71 -17.49 48.60
CA LEU A 123 13.29 -16.41 49.51
C LEU A 123 13.45 -16.77 51.00
N LYS A 124 13.11 -18.01 51.39
CA LYS A 124 13.29 -18.50 52.77
C LYS A 124 14.75 -18.55 53.21
N SER A 125 15.71 -18.65 52.28
CA SER A 125 17.14 -18.72 52.60
C SER A 125 17.74 -17.35 52.96
N ILE A 126 17.12 -16.26 52.50
CA ILE A 126 17.63 -14.89 52.71
C ILE A 126 17.26 -14.33 54.09
N TRP A 127 16.12 -14.75 54.65
CA TRP A 127 15.63 -14.25 55.94
C TRP A 127 16.21 -14.98 57.17
N ARG A 128 17.04 -16.02 56.96
CA ARG A 128 17.61 -16.87 58.02
C ARG A 128 19.10 -16.64 58.23
N ARG A 129 19.56 -15.40 58.05
CA ARG A 129 20.92 -14.94 58.39
C ARG A 129 20.80 -13.81 59.40
N ASP A 130 20.80 -14.19 60.67
CA ASP A 130 21.42 -13.40 61.73
C ASP A 130 22.88 -13.88 61.87
#